data_AF-A0A926UY56-F1
#
_entry.id   AF-A0A926UY56-F1
#
_cell.length_a   1.000
_cell.length_b   1.000
_cell.length_c   1.000
_cell.angle_alpha   90.00
_cell.angle_beta   90.00
_cell.angle_gamma   90.00
#
_symmetry.space_group_name_H-M   'P 1'
#
loop_
_entity.id
_entity.type
_entity.pdbx_description
1 polymer ?
#
loop_
_entity_poly.entity_id
_entity_poly.type
_entity_poly.pdbx_seq_one_letter_code
_entity_poly.pdbx_strand_id
1 'polypeptide(L)' 'MVINQVVNPYHDKAYEPRVYKRRDQYGNVWWDIHNPLTGKTTCVSSEEEAHLCLVKGTYR' A
#
# COMPACT_ATOMS: atom_id res chain seq x y z
N MET A 1 -2.95 15.20 -8.51
CA MET A 1 -2.62 13.94 -7.81
C MET A 1 -2.61 12.84 -8.85
N VAL A 2 -1.47 12.17 -9.06
CA VAL A 2 -1.35 11.05 -9.99
C VAL A 2 -1.23 9.78 -9.14
N ILE A 3 -2.21 8.88 -9.23
CA ILE A 3 -2.25 7.61 -8.51
C ILE A 3 -1.85 6.53 -9.53
N ASN A 4 -0.62 6.01 -9.42
CA ASN A 4 -0.17 4.88 -10.22
C ASN A 4 -0.55 3.60 -9.48
N GLN A 5 -1.61 2.92 -9.92
CA GLN A 5 -1.97 1.59 -9.41
C GLN A 5 -1.06 0.53 -10.05
N VAL A 6 -0.34 -0.24 -9.23
CA VAL A 6 0.28 -1.50 -9.65
C VAL A 6 -0.77 -2.59 -9.44
N VAL A 7 -1.27 -3.20 -10.53
CA VAL A 7 -2.32 -4.23 -10.49
C VAL A 7 -1.69 -5.60 -10.77
N ASN A 8 -1.79 -6.52 -9.80
CA ASN A 8 -1.39 -7.91 -9.96
C ASN A 8 -2.58 -8.72 -10.54
N PRO A 9 -2.41 -9.56 -11.57
CA PRO A 9 -3.56 -10.17 -12.27
C PRO A 9 -4.07 -11.53 -11.72
N TYR A 10 -3.54 -12.06 -10.60
CA TYR A 10 -3.85 -13.43 -10.16
C TYR A 10 -4.13 -13.58 -8.64
N HIS A 11 -5.25 -13.04 -8.16
CA HIS A 11 -6.02 -13.57 -7.03
C HIS A 11 -7.29 -12.72 -6.88
N ASP A 12 -8.33 -13.22 -6.22
CA ASP A 12 -9.57 -12.49 -5.95
C ASP A 12 -9.35 -10.99 -5.61
N LYS A 13 -9.55 -10.12 -6.62
CA LYS A 13 -9.26 -8.68 -6.57
C LYS A 13 -9.99 -7.93 -5.45
N ALA A 14 -10.95 -8.57 -4.79
CA ALA A 14 -11.67 -8.03 -3.64
C ALA A 14 -10.81 -8.00 -2.36
N TYR A 15 -9.80 -8.87 -2.24
CA TYR A 15 -9.03 -9.06 -1.01
C TYR A 15 -7.57 -8.61 -1.10
N GLU A 16 -7.15 -8.06 -2.25
CA GLU A 16 -5.81 -7.53 -2.39
C GLU A 16 -5.66 -6.20 -1.62
N PRO A 17 -4.57 -6.03 -0.85
CA PRO A 17 -4.25 -4.76 -0.22
C PRO A 17 -4.07 -3.67 -1.26
N ARG A 18 -4.75 -2.54 -1.05
CA ARG A 18 -4.63 -1.36 -1.92
C ARG A 18 -3.48 -0.50 -1.44
N VAL A 19 -2.54 -0.19 -2.32
CA VAL A 19 -1.37 0.63 -2.00
C VAL A 19 -1.49 1.97 -2.70
N TYR A 20 -1.37 3.05 -1.93
CA TYR A 20 -1.40 4.42 -2.44
C TYR A 20 -0.06 5.09 -2.17
N LYS A 21 0.60 5.56 -3.24
CA LYS A 21 1.80 6.38 -3.14
C LYS A 21 1.39 7.85 -3.05
N ARG A 22 1.86 8.54 -2.01
CA ARG A 22 1.66 9.98 -1.83
C ARG A 22 3.02 10.67 -1.84
N ARG A 23 3.07 11.84 -2.46
CA ARG A 23 4.24 12.70 -2.48
C ARG A 23 3.82 14.10 -2.05
N ASP A 24 4.54 14.67 -1.09
CA ASP A 24 4.31 16.04 -0.67
C ASP A 24 5.05 17.05 -1.57
N GLN A 25 4.83 18.34 -1.32
CA GLN A 25 5.48 19.44 -2.06
C GLN A 25 6.99 19.53 -1.83
N TYR A 26 7.51 18.93 -0.74
CA TYR A 26 8.93 18.90 -0.40
C TYR A 26 9.64 17.67 -1.01
N GLY A 27 8.89 16.80 -1.67
CA GLY A 27 9.41 15.60 -2.30
C GLY A 27 9.43 14.37 -1.39
N ASN A 28 8.95 14.47 -0.14
CA ASN A 28 8.81 13.32 0.74
C ASN A 28 7.73 12.39 0.20
N VAL A 29 8.02 11.09 0.26
CA VAL A 29 7.14 10.04 -0.24
C VAL A 29 6.63 9.22 0.93
N TRP A 30 5.34 8.89 0.89
CA TRP A 30 4.65 8.09 1.88
C TRP A 30 3.79 7.06 1.16
N TRP A 31 3.59 5.92 1.79
CA TRP A 31 2.81 4.83 1.24
C TRP A 31 1.69 4.47 2.22
N ASP A 32 0.45 4.57 1.76
CA ASP A 32 -0.72 4.13 2.51
C ASP A 32 -1.14 2.76 1.99
N ILE A 33 -1.14 1.75 2.86
CA ILE A 33 -1.52 0.37 2.55
C ILE A 33 -2.84 0.09 3.25
N HIS A 34 -3.90 -0.08 2.47
CA HIS A 34 -5.22 -0.41 2.96
C HIS A 34 -5.50 -1.89 2.80
N ASN A 35 -5.77 -2.58 3.91
CA ASN A 35 -6.19 -3.96 3.90
C ASN A 35 -7.73 -4.06 3.88
N PRO A 36 -8.34 -4.53 2.78
CA PRO A 36 -9.80 -4.67 2.71
C PRO A 36 -10.35 -5.77 3.63
N LEU A 37 -9.55 -6.77 4.04
CA LEU A 37 -9.99 -7.84 4.95
C LEU A 37 -10.21 -7.33 6.38
N THR A 38 -9.37 -6.42 6.83
CA THR A 38 -9.40 -5.90 8.21
C THR A 38 -9.92 -4.48 8.30
N GLY A 39 -10.08 -3.79 7.17
CA GLY A 39 -10.40 -2.36 7.08
C GLY A 39 -9.28 -1.45 7.58
N LYS A 40 -8.12 -1.99 7.98
CA LYS A 40 -7.01 -1.23 8.53
C LYS A 40 -6.19 -0.57 7.43
N THR A 41 -5.67 0.61 7.73
CA THR A 41 -4.72 1.32 6.89
C THR A 41 -3.41 1.53 7.64
N THR A 42 -2.31 1.15 7.01
CA THR A 42 -0.95 1.35 7.54
C THR A 42 -0.24 2.38 6.68
N CYS A 43 0.37 3.38 7.32
CA CYS A 43 1.15 4.41 6.63
C CYS A 43 2.63 4.16 6.90
N VAL A 44 3.45 4.10 5.85
CA VAL A 44 4.90 3.88 5.93
C VAL A 44 5.63 4.91 5.07
N SER A 45 6.87 5.25 5.42
CA SER A 45 7.66 6.29 4.74
C SER A 45 8.67 5.73 3.73
N SER A 46 8.80 4.40 3.63
CA SER A 46 9.71 3.71 2.72
C SER A 46 8.98 2.70 1.82
N GLU A 47 9.48 2.56 0.59
CA GLU A 47 9.00 1.55 -0.36
C GLU A 47 9.33 0.13 0.13
N GLU A 48 10.50 -0.05 0.75
CA GLU A 48 10.93 -1.30 1.36
C GLU A 48 10.02 -1.70 2.52
N GLU A 49 9.64 -0.76 3.39
CA GLU A 49 8.66 -1.01 4.46
C GLU A 49 7.30 -1.40 3.88
N ALA A 50 6.89 -0.75 2.79
CA ALA A 50 5.63 -1.06 2.12
C ALA A 50 5.65 -2.49 1.56
N HIS A 51 6.75 -2.87 0.90
CA HIS A 51 6.96 -4.23 0.41
C HIS A 51 6.96 -5.25 1.56
N LEU A 52 7.62 -4.95 2.67
CA LEU A 52 7.64 -5.83 3.84
C LEU A 52 6.24 -6.01 4.43
N CYS A 53 5.42 -4.96 4.49
CA CYS A 53 4.03 -5.05 4.93
C CYS A 53 3.19 -5.96 4.03
N LEU A 54 3.39 -5.90 2.71
CA LEU A 54 2.68 -6.75 1.75
C LEU A 54 3.15 -8.22 1.82
N VAL A 55 4.47 -8.45 1.90
CA VAL A 55 5.06 -9.79 1.86
C VAL A 55 4.89 -10.53 3.17
N LYS A 56 5.08 -9.87 4.32
CA LYS A 56 4.99 -10.55 5.63
C LYS A 56 3.55 -10.79 6.07
N GLY A 57 2.55 -10.23 5.38
CA GLY A 57 1.15 -10.34 5.78
C GLY A 57 0.88 -9.84 7.20
N THR A 58 1.81 -9.05 7.77
CA THR A 58 1.74 -8.49 9.13
C THR A 58 0.77 -7.32 9.13
N TYR A 59 -0.49 -7.63 8.87
CA TYR A 59 -1.62 -6.77 9.19
C TYR A 59 -1.87 -6.92 10.69
N ARG A 60 -1.17 -6.13 11.49
CA ARG A 60 -1.37 -6.13 12.94
C ARG A 60 -2.66 -5.41 13.31
#